data_AF-A0A2P5AE66-F1
#
_entry.id   AF-A0A2P5AE66-F1
#
_cell.length_a   1.000
_cell.length_b   1.000
_cell.length_c   1.000
_cell.angle_alpha   90.00
_cell.angle_beta   90.00
_cell.angle_gamma   90.00
#
_symmetry.space_group_name_H-M   'P 1'
#
loop_
_entity.id
_entity.type
_entity.pdbx_description
1 polymer ?
#
loop_
_entity_poly.entity_id
_entity_poly.type
_entity_poly.pdbx_seq_one_letter_code
_entity_poly.pdbx_strand_id
1 'polypeptide(L)'
;MELDEISKLCAGLILDEDDGPLVQVERSLYEHSKERMDNCLIGKVLGNRIANGEGLRKVMKNVWRVPNSFQVEPMNSTNLFVTWNNKRGSNANIQECLDRFVGNDSWHNLFPHHVVKYLDFSRSDHRPIILCLEFKLPCRGIEPFHFEPFWMHEVDYTDLIYDFWASSGSEETGMNFGAIRTRLSDCGNLLSS
;
A
#
# COMPACT_ATOMS: atom_id res chain seq x y z
N MET A 1 15.85 -10.57 -4.64
CA MET A 1 16.80 -9.59 -4.07
C MET A 1 17.83 -10.42 -3.33
N GLU A 2 19.10 -10.26 -3.68
CA GLU A 2 20.17 -11.05 -3.07
C GLU A 2 20.33 -10.64 -1.58
N LEU A 3 20.61 -11.60 -0.70
CA LEU A 3 20.85 -11.37 0.74
C LEU A 3 21.89 -10.27 1.01
N ASP A 4 22.85 -10.14 0.10
CA ASP A 4 23.92 -9.14 0.14
C ASP A 4 23.44 -7.72 -0.16
N GLU A 5 22.36 -7.58 -0.93
CA GLU A 5 21.71 -6.30 -1.23
C GLU A 5 20.85 -5.84 -0.06
N ILE A 6 20.14 -6.78 0.58
CA ILE A 6 19.37 -6.57 1.81
C ILE A 6 20.30 -6.15 2.95
N SER A 7 21.40 -6.89 3.17
CA SER A 7 22.38 -6.58 4.22
C SER A 7 22.96 -5.17 4.07
N LYS A 8 23.22 -4.72 2.83
CA LYS A 8 23.67 -3.34 2.54
C LYS A 8 22.59 -2.28 2.75
N LEU A 9 21.31 -2.62 2.62
CA LEU A 9 20.19 -1.70 2.90
C LEU A 9 19.95 -1.58 4.41
N CYS A 10 20.02 -2.70 5.13
CA CYS A 10 19.88 -2.75 6.59
C CYS A 10 21.09 -2.16 7.33
N ALA A 11 22.29 -2.20 6.75
CA ALA A 11 23.47 -1.53 7.30
C ALA A 11 23.27 -0.01 7.49
N GLY A 12 22.41 0.63 6.69
CA GLY A 12 22.07 2.05 6.85
C GLY A 12 20.96 2.33 7.87
N LEU A 13 20.44 1.29 8.54
CA LEU A 13 19.46 1.38 9.63
C LEU A 13 20.08 1.07 11.00
N ILE A 14 21.34 0.60 11.04
CA ILE A 14 22.09 0.34 12.27
C ILE A 14 22.61 1.69 12.76
N LEU A 15 22.23 2.08 13.97
CA LEU A 15 22.72 3.29 14.62
C LEU A 15 24.17 3.08 15.04
N ASP A 16 25.12 3.73 14.37
CA ASP A 16 26.53 3.77 14.80
C ASP A 16 26.96 5.19 15.25
N GLU A 17 28.17 5.30 15.78
CA GLU A 17 28.71 6.57 16.30
C GLU A 17 29.01 7.60 15.20
N ASP A 18 29.02 7.19 13.92
CA ASP A 18 29.34 8.00 12.75
C ASP A 18 28.08 8.46 11.98
N ASP A 19 26.89 8.05 12.42
CA ASP A 19 25.63 8.41 11.78
C ASP A 19 25.33 9.92 11.88
N GLY A 20 24.77 10.45 10.79
CA GLY A 20 24.28 11.83 10.69
C GLY A 20 23.19 12.15 11.74
N PRO A 21 22.57 13.35 11.70
CA PRO A 21 21.65 13.76 12.76
C PRO A 21 20.53 12.72 12.96
N LEU A 22 20.56 12.09 14.14
CA LEU A 22 19.54 11.16 14.58
C LEU A 22 18.20 11.90 14.64
N VAL A 23 17.19 11.35 13.97
CA VAL A 23 15.86 11.93 13.95
C VAL A 23 14.98 11.04 14.81
N GLN A 24 14.70 11.50 16.02
CA GLN A 24 13.54 11.01 16.75
C GLN A 24 12.31 11.68 16.15
N VAL A 25 11.31 10.88 15.74
CA VAL A 25 10.00 11.45 15.39
C VAL A 25 9.49 12.17 16.63
N GLU A 26 9.34 13.48 16.54
CA GLU A 26 8.89 14.32 17.65
C GLU A 26 7.58 13.75 18.20
N ARG A 27 7.49 13.54 19.52
CA ARG A 27 6.33 12.88 20.13
C ARG A 27 5.02 13.60 19.78
N SER A 28 5.05 14.92 19.67
CA SER A 28 3.92 15.76 19.25
C SER A 28 3.50 15.48 17.79
N LEU A 29 4.46 15.31 16.87
CA LEU A 29 4.23 14.97 15.47
C LEU A 29 3.69 13.54 15.33
N TYR A 30 4.22 12.62 16.13
CA TYR A 30 3.69 11.26 16.24
C TYR A 30 2.26 11.29 16.75
N GLU A 31 1.97 11.93 17.88
CA GLU A 31 0.62 12.05 18.44
C GLU A 31 -0.38 12.67 17.44
N HIS A 32 0.06 13.68 16.68
CA HIS A 32 -0.76 14.31 15.64
C HIS A 32 -1.01 13.41 14.42
N SER A 33 -0.06 12.53 14.09
CA SER A 33 -0.13 11.62 12.93
C SER A 33 -0.41 10.17 13.34
N LYS A 34 -0.67 9.92 14.62
CA LYS A 34 -0.65 8.59 15.24
C LYS A 34 -1.65 7.67 14.58
N GLU A 35 -2.86 8.16 14.35
CA GLU A 35 -3.91 7.41 13.70
C GLU A 35 -3.49 6.94 12.29
N ARG A 36 -2.83 7.81 11.51
CA ARG A 36 -2.34 7.47 10.17
C ARG A 36 -1.17 6.49 10.22
N MET A 37 -0.28 6.65 11.20
CA MET A 37 0.88 5.77 11.43
C MET A 37 0.44 4.39 11.94
N ASP A 38 -0.62 4.33 12.74
CA ASP A 38 -1.23 3.06 13.19
C ASP A 38 -2.02 2.36 12.07
N ASN A 39 -2.35 3.08 10.99
CA ASN A 39 -3.06 2.56 9.83
C ASN A 39 -2.12 2.17 8.67
N CYS A 40 -0.82 2.01 8.93
CA CYS A 40 0.10 1.37 8.00
C CYS A 40 1.16 0.53 8.72
N LEU A 41 1.68 -0.49 8.05
CA LEU A 41 2.66 -1.39 8.66
C LEU A 41 3.98 -0.67 8.96
N ILE A 42 4.45 0.15 8.01
CA ILE A 42 5.64 0.97 8.21
C ILE A 42 5.51 1.97 9.36
N GLY A 43 4.32 2.55 9.56
CA GLY A 43 4.09 3.49 10.65
C GLY A 43 4.13 2.81 12.01
N LYS A 44 3.61 1.58 12.12
CA LYS A 44 3.71 0.76 13.33
C LYS A 44 5.15 0.36 13.67
N VAL A 45 5.93 -0.04 12.66
CA VAL A 45 7.33 -0.47 12.87
C VAL A 45 8.24 0.72 13.22
N LEU A 46 8.07 1.86 12.53
CA LEU A 46 8.96 3.01 12.67
C LEU A 46 8.53 4.03 13.73
N GLY A 47 7.24 4.12 14.05
CA GLY A 47 6.67 5.17 14.89
C GLY A 47 7.29 5.31 16.28
N ASN A 48 7.91 4.24 16.80
CA ASN A 48 8.54 4.20 18.12
C ASN A 48 10.07 4.04 18.10
N ARG A 49 10.73 4.06 16.93
CA ARG A 49 12.17 3.82 16.82
C ARG A 49 12.94 5.10 16.51
N ILE A 50 14.12 5.25 17.10
CA ILE A 50 15.10 6.25 16.67
C ILE A 50 15.76 5.72 15.40
N ALA A 51 15.85 6.54 14.37
CA ALA A 51 16.49 6.15 13.12
C ALA A 51 17.44 7.25 12.62
N ASN A 52 18.47 6.86 11.88
CA ASN A 52 19.25 7.77 11.06
C ASN A 52 18.31 8.37 9.98
N GLY A 53 18.18 9.70 9.92
CA GLY A 53 17.29 10.37 8.97
C GLY A 53 17.66 10.15 7.49
N GLU A 54 18.95 10.07 7.18
CA GLU A 54 19.45 9.78 5.83
C GLU A 54 19.25 8.30 5.47
N GLY A 55 19.48 7.40 6.44
CA GLY A 55 19.17 5.97 6.35
C GLY A 55 17.69 5.73 6.06
N LEU A 56 16.81 6.38 6.83
CA LEU A 56 15.37 6.34 6.63
C LEU A 56 14.98 6.85 5.24
N ARG A 57 15.51 8.00 4.80
CA ARG A 57 15.24 8.54 3.46
C ARG A 57 15.64 7.57 2.35
N LYS A 58 16.78 6.88 2.51
CA LYS A 58 17.27 5.89 1.55
C LYS A 58 16.37 4.65 1.52
N VAL A 59 15.95 4.16 2.68
CA VAL A 59 15.04 3.01 2.80
C VAL A 59 13.65 3.33 2.25
N MET A 60 13.09 4.51 2.56
CA MET A 60 11.78 4.94 2.06
C MET A 60 11.71 4.96 0.53
N LYS A 61 12.81 5.28 -0.17
CA LYS A 61 12.87 5.17 -1.64
C LYS A 61 12.73 3.74 -2.15
N ASN A 62 13.19 2.77 -1.36
CA ASN A 62 13.09 1.35 -1.69
C ASN A 62 11.74 0.74 -1.28
N VAL A 63 11.11 1.26 -0.22
CA VAL A 63 9.78 0.80 0.25
C VAL A 63 8.73 0.86 -0.85
N TRP A 64 8.76 1.91 -1.67
CA TRP A 64 7.83 2.10 -2.79
C TRP A 64 8.31 1.48 -4.11
N ARG A 65 9.50 0.88 -4.12
CA ARG A 65 10.03 0.22 -5.30
C ARG A 65 9.31 -1.10 -5.47
N VAL A 66 8.64 -1.26 -6.61
CA VAL A 66 8.11 -2.56 -7.03
C VAL A 66 9.31 -3.44 -7.43
N PRO A 67 9.58 -4.53 -6.69
CA PRO A 67 10.85 -5.25 -6.80
C PRO A 67 10.84 -6.37 -7.84
N ASN A 68 9.66 -6.83 -8.26
CA ASN A 68 9.49 -7.79 -9.33
C ASN A 68 8.71 -7.16 -10.48
N SER A 69 9.15 -7.40 -11.71
CA SER A 69 8.32 -7.13 -12.87
C SER A 69 7.11 -8.06 -12.81
N PHE A 70 5.92 -7.49 -12.61
CA PHE A 70 4.67 -8.23 -12.79
C PHE A 70 4.00 -7.78 -14.08
N GLN A 71 3.38 -8.74 -14.75
CA GLN A 71 2.48 -8.42 -15.85
C GLN A 71 1.13 -8.08 -15.25
N VAL A 72 0.68 -6.86 -15.53
CA VAL A 72 -0.67 -6.41 -15.21
C VAL A 72 -1.28 -5.87 -16.49
N GLU A 73 -2.56 -6.12 -16.64
CA GLU A 73 -3.36 -5.59 -17.71
C GLU A 73 -4.43 -4.65 -17.14
N PRO A 74 -4.92 -3.68 -17.93
CA PRO A 74 -6.10 -2.91 -17.56
C PRO A 74 -7.26 -3.86 -17.30
N MET A 75 -7.90 -3.75 -16.13
CA MET A 75 -9.03 -4.62 -15.73
C MET A 75 -10.28 -4.45 -16.62
N ASN A 76 -10.22 -3.58 -17.62
CA ASN A 76 -11.26 -3.38 -18.62
C ASN A 76 -10.65 -3.19 -20.02
N SER A 77 -10.40 -4.31 -20.69
CA SER A 77 -9.85 -4.33 -22.06
C SER A 77 -10.73 -3.63 -23.11
N THR A 78 -11.98 -3.29 -22.81
CA THR A 78 -12.96 -2.79 -23.79
C THR A 78 -13.20 -1.28 -23.79
N ASN A 79 -12.48 -0.46 -22.99
CA ASN A 79 -12.84 0.95 -22.86
C ASN A 79 -11.72 1.95 -23.16
N LEU A 80 -11.83 2.52 -24.37
CA LEU A 80 -11.22 3.77 -24.88
C LEU A 80 -11.63 5.03 -24.09
N PHE A 81 -12.12 4.88 -22.87
CA PHE A 81 -12.77 5.99 -22.21
C PHE A 81 -11.76 6.90 -21.50
N VAL A 82 -11.81 8.16 -21.89
CA VAL A 82 -11.08 9.29 -21.34
C VAL A 82 -11.38 9.47 -19.86
N THR A 83 -10.36 9.52 -19.01
CA THR A 83 -10.50 9.77 -17.57
C THR A 83 -10.14 11.18 -17.17
N TRP A 84 -9.43 11.91 -18.03
CA TRP A 84 -9.06 13.30 -17.80
C TRP A 84 -9.31 14.15 -19.04
N ASN A 85 -9.70 15.41 -18.84
CA ASN A 85 -9.65 16.40 -19.91
C ASN A 85 -9.28 17.80 -19.40
N ASN A 86 -8.68 18.61 -20.26
CA ASN A 86 -8.22 19.96 -19.90
C ASN A 86 -9.34 21.01 -19.77
N LYS A 87 -10.62 20.62 -19.90
CA LYS A 87 -11.84 21.46 -19.85
C LYS A 87 -11.90 22.61 -20.84
N ARG A 88 -11.05 22.63 -21.87
CA ARG A 88 -11.12 23.67 -22.91
C ARG A 88 -12.23 23.36 -23.90
N GLY A 89 -12.75 24.39 -24.56
CA GLY A 89 -13.81 24.25 -25.55
C GLY A 89 -13.31 23.70 -26.88
N SER A 90 -14.19 22.98 -27.59
CA SER A 90 -14.02 22.59 -29.00
C SER A 90 -12.66 21.91 -29.27
N ASN A 91 -11.94 22.34 -30.30
CA ASN A 91 -10.70 21.73 -30.75
C ASN A 91 -9.51 21.93 -29.79
N ALA A 92 -9.66 22.77 -28.75
CA ALA A 92 -8.66 22.91 -27.71
C ALA A 92 -8.83 21.88 -26.57
N ASN A 93 -9.92 21.10 -26.58
CA ASN A 93 -10.16 20.05 -25.60
C ASN A 93 -9.21 18.87 -25.84
N ILE A 94 -8.29 18.67 -24.90
CA ILE A 94 -7.40 17.50 -24.89
C ILE A 94 -7.96 16.53 -23.86
N GLN A 95 -8.01 15.25 -24.26
CA GLN A 95 -8.63 14.17 -23.53
C GLN A 95 -7.66 13.00 -23.42
N GLU A 96 -7.40 12.53 -22.21
CA GLU A 96 -6.43 11.46 -21.92
C GLU A 96 -7.01 10.39 -21.01
N CYS A 97 -6.45 9.17 -21.07
CA CYS A 97 -6.74 8.08 -20.14
C CYS A 97 -5.60 7.96 -19.12
N LEU A 98 -5.68 8.75 -18.04
CA LEU A 98 -4.66 8.81 -16.99
C LEU A 98 -4.94 7.82 -15.85
N ASP A 99 -6.21 7.63 -15.49
CA ASP A 99 -6.66 6.78 -14.40
C ASP A 99 -7.11 5.39 -14.90
N ARG A 100 -6.62 4.31 -14.26
CA ARG A 100 -6.97 2.92 -14.62
C ARG A 100 -6.81 1.98 -13.43
N PHE A 101 -7.68 0.95 -13.37
CA PHE A 101 -7.44 -0.22 -12.54
C PHE A 101 -6.66 -1.26 -13.34
N VAL A 102 -5.65 -1.86 -12.73
CA VAL A 102 -4.79 -2.86 -13.35
C VAL A 102 -4.72 -4.11 -12.49
N GLY A 103 -4.82 -5.28 -13.11
CA GLY A 103 -4.86 -6.58 -12.45
C GLY A 103 -4.01 -7.60 -13.19
N ASN A 104 -3.70 -8.70 -12.52
CA ASN A 104 -3.09 -9.88 -13.13
C ASN A 104 -4.07 -11.06 -13.06
N ASP A 105 -3.72 -12.17 -13.71
CA ASP A 105 -4.56 -13.37 -13.74
C ASP A 105 -4.93 -13.86 -12.34
N SER A 106 -3.99 -13.82 -11.40
CA SER A 106 -4.24 -14.20 -10.01
C SER A 106 -5.33 -13.34 -9.37
N TRP A 107 -5.30 -12.03 -9.59
CA TRP A 107 -6.32 -11.11 -9.10
C TRP A 107 -7.68 -11.37 -9.76
N HIS A 108 -7.69 -11.58 -11.09
CA HIS A 108 -8.92 -11.90 -11.83
C HIS A 108 -9.56 -13.21 -11.35
N ASN A 109 -8.76 -14.20 -10.98
CA ASN A 109 -9.23 -15.47 -10.39
C ASN A 109 -9.81 -15.28 -8.98
N LEU A 110 -9.25 -14.36 -8.19
CA LEU A 110 -9.77 -14.03 -6.86
C LEU A 110 -11.09 -13.24 -6.91
N PHE A 111 -11.25 -12.39 -7.94
CA PHE A 111 -12.40 -11.51 -8.10
C PHE A 111 -13.06 -11.67 -9.48
N PRO A 112 -13.60 -12.87 -9.81
CA PRO A 112 -14.07 -13.18 -11.16
C PRO A 112 -15.26 -12.32 -11.60
N HIS A 113 -16.03 -11.79 -10.65
CA HIS A 113 -17.23 -10.99 -10.88
C HIS A 113 -17.02 -9.48 -10.64
N HIS A 114 -15.76 -9.01 -10.64
CA HIS A 114 -15.46 -7.59 -10.52
C HIS A 114 -16.00 -6.79 -11.72
N VAL A 115 -16.35 -5.53 -11.48
CA VAL A 115 -16.81 -4.59 -12.51
C VAL A 115 -16.15 -3.24 -12.30
N VAL A 116 -15.49 -2.70 -13.33
CA VAL A 116 -15.01 -1.32 -13.33
C VAL A 116 -16.06 -0.41 -13.98
N LYS A 117 -16.54 0.59 -13.22
CA LYS A 117 -17.48 1.61 -13.68
C LYS A 117 -16.78 2.95 -13.81
N TYR A 118 -17.11 3.68 -14.86
CA TYR A 118 -16.67 5.04 -15.06
C TYR A 118 -17.85 5.98 -14.88
N LEU A 119 -17.67 6.99 -14.04
CA LEU A 119 -18.70 8.01 -13.83
C LEU A 119 -18.47 9.21 -14.75
N ASP A 120 -19.48 10.07 -14.85
CA ASP A 120 -19.40 11.29 -15.64
C ASP A 120 -18.45 12.32 -15.04
N PHE A 121 -17.93 13.19 -15.91
CA PHE A 121 -17.27 14.40 -15.48
C PHE A 121 -18.23 15.26 -14.65
N SER A 122 -17.74 15.76 -13.53
CA SER A 122 -18.51 16.65 -12.67
C SER A 122 -17.75 17.97 -12.49
N ARG A 123 -17.19 18.21 -11.30
CA ARG A 123 -16.42 19.43 -10.99
C ARG A 123 -14.92 19.25 -11.19
N SER A 124 -14.42 18.01 -11.19
CA SER A 124 -13.01 17.71 -11.46
C SER A 124 -12.74 17.63 -12.97
N ASP A 125 -11.49 17.88 -13.36
CA ASP A 125 -10.94 17.57 -14.68
C ASP A 125 -10.66 16.07 -14.87
N HIS A 126 -10.67 15.33 -13.77
CA HIS A 126 -10.77 13.88 -13.76
C HIS A 126 -12.22 13.41 -13.59
N ARG A 127 -12.57 12.29 -14.21
CA ARG A 127 -13.81 11.57 -13.90
C ARG A 127 -13.54 10.42 -12.93
N PRO A 128 -14.44 10.16 -11.97
CA PRO A 128 -14.27 9.05 -11.04
C PRO A 128 -14.30 7.68 -11.73
N ILE A 129 -13.43 6.77 -11.27
CA ILE A 129 -13.43 5.36 -11.63
C ILE A 129 -13.74 4.53 -10.38
N ILE A 130 -14.62 3.54 -10.50
CA ILE A 130 -15.08 2.73 -9.37
C ILE A 130 -14.90 1.26 -9.68
N LEU A 131 -14.20 0.55 -8.79
CA LEU A 131 -14.17 -0.90 -8.78
C LEU A 131 -15.33 -1.43 -7.91
N CYS A 132 -16.21 -2.22 -8.51
CA CYS A 132 -17.28 -2.93 -7.82
C CYS A 132 -16.89 -4.41 -7.69
N LEU A 133 -16.99 -4.95 -6.48
CA LEU A 133 -16.81 -6.37 -6.19
C LEU A 133 -18.16 -6.96 -5.78
N GLU A 134 -18.33 -8.28 -5.93
CA GLU A 134 -19.62 -8.95 -5.68
C GLU A 134 -20.00 -8.97 -4.19
N PHE A 135 -19.01 -8.94 -3.29
CA PHE A 135 -19.25 -8.84 -1.86
C PHE A 135 -19.39 -7.38 -1.42
N LYS A 136 -20.30 -7.16 -0.46
CA LYS A 136 -20.43 -5.86 0.20
C LYS A 136 -19.20 -5.65 1.08
N LEU A 137 -18.32 -4.76 0.63
CA LEU A 137 -17.35 -4.15 1.52
C LEU A 137 -18.11 -3.46 2.66
N PRO A 138 -17.76 -3.67 3.94
CA PRO A 138 -18.23 -2.79 5.00
C PRO A 138 -17.68 -1.38 4.71
N CYS A 139 -18.50 -0.53 4.11
CA CYS A 139 -18.11 0.81 3.71
C CYS A 139 -18.91 1.86 4.48
N ARG A 140 -18.30 2.34 5.58
CA ARG A 140 -18.20 3.75 6.01
C ARG A 140 -17.55 3.79 7.41
N GLY A 141 -16.43 4.52 7.54
CA GLY A 141 -15.84 4.92 8.83
C GLY A 141 -14.55 4.22 9.28
N ILE A 142 -14.13 3.14 8.62
CA ILE A 142 -12.88 2.43 8.95
C ILE A 142 -11.82 2.84 7.93
N GLU A 143 -10.81 3.60 8.36
CA GLU A 143 -9.64 3.88 7.52
C GLU A 143 -8.96 2.55 7.15
N PRO A 144 -8.65 2.33 5.86
CA PRO A 144 -8.00 1.11 5.42
C PRO A 144 -6.59 1.02 6.02
N PHE A 145 -6.14 -0.21 6.29
CA PHE A 145 -4.76 -0.46 6.66
C PHE A 145 -3.90 -0.54 5.40
N HIS A 146 -2.83 0.26 5.33
CA HIS A 146 -1.88 0.21 4.24
C HIS A 146 -0.77 -0.80 4.54
N PHE A 147 -0.61 -1.76 3.62
CA PHE A 147 0.49 -2.71 3.64
C PHE A 147 1.46 -2.39 2.51
N GLU A 148 2.72 -2.14 2.84
CA GLU A 148 3.75 -1.84 1.84
C GLU A 148 4.31 -3.14 1.23
N PRO A 149 4.33 -3.31 -0.11
CA PRO A 149 4.83 -4.53 -0.74
C PRO A 149 6.27 -4.91 -0.37
N PHE A 150 7.09 -3.94 0.04
CA PHE A 150 8.46 -4.12 0.52
C PHE A 150 8.61 -5.23 1.57
N TRP A 151 7.64 -5.38 2.47
CA TRP A 151 7.70 -6.39 3.54
C TRP A 151 7.80 -7.83 3.04
N MET A 152 7.29 -8.10 1.83
CA MET A 152 7.31 -9.43 1.21
C MET A 152 8.67 -9.79 0.58
N HIS A 153 9.69 -8.94 0.76
CA HIS A 153 11.02 -9.15 0.18
C HIS A 153 12.10 -9.42 1.21
N GLU A 154 11.83 -9.12 2.47
CA GLU A 154 12.68 -9.48 3.57
C GLU A 154 12.23 -10.87 4.03
N VAL A 155 13.05 -11.90 3.78
CA VAL A 155 12.69 -13.32 3.99
C VAL A 155 12.19 -13.54 5.43
N ASP A 156 12.90 -12.99 6.41
CA ASP A 156 12.55 -13.10 7.82
C ASP A 156 11.18 -12.49 8.14
N TYR A 157 10.83 -11.36 7.50
CA TYR A 157 9.54 -10.71 7.69
C TYR A 157 8.44 -11.41 6.91
N THR A 158 8.76 -11.94 5.74
CA THR A 158 7.83 -12.66 4.87
C THR A 158 7.36 -13.93 5.56
N ASP A 159 8.29 -14.75 6.07
CA ASP A 159 7.98 -15.98 6.80
C ASP A 159 7.20 -15.67 8.08
N LEU A 160 7.59 -14.63 8.82
CA LEU A 160 6.87 -14.18 10.03
C LEU A 160 5.43 -13.74 9.71
N ILE A 161 5.22 -12.97 8.64
CA ILE A 161 3.88 -12.56 8.19
C ILE A 161 3.06 -13.79 7.79
N TYR A 162 3.64 -14.74 7.05
CA TYR A 162 2.97 -15.97 6.65
C TYR A 162 2.57 -16.85 7.84
N ASP A 163 3.51 -17.10 8.75
CA ASP A 163 3.28 -17.91 9.95
C ASP A 163 2.20 -17.29 10.83
N PHE A 164 2.27 -15.97 11.04
CA PHE A 164 1.25 -15.23 11.78
C PHE A 164 -0.13 -15.34 11.12
N TRP A 165 -0.18 -15.21 9.79
CA TRP A 165 -1.43 -15.31 9.03
C TRP A 165 -2.03 -16.72 9.10
N ALA A 166 -1.18 -17.76 9.11
CA ALA A 166 -1.57 -19.16 9.23
C ALA A 166 -2.01 -19.54 10.64
N SER A 167 -1.38 -18.99 11.69
CA SER A 167 -1.72 -19.29 13.08
C SER A 167 -3.03 -18.62 13.56
N SER A 168 -3.51 -17.62 12.82
CA SER A 168 -4.66 -16.78 13.21
C SER A 168 -6.05 -17.40 13.06
N GLY A 169 -6.15 -18.72 12.85
CA GLY A 169 -7.41 -19.46 12.76
C GLY A 169 -8.18 -19.21 11.44
N SER A 170 -8.30 -20.25 10.64
CA SER A 170 -9.20 -20.32 9.49
C SER A 170 -10.60 -20.70 9.96
N GLU A 171 -11.45 -19.71 10.26
CA GLU A 171 -12.87 -19.90 9.98
C GLU A 171 -13.15 -19.22 8.65
N GLU A 172 -13.37 -20.04 7.61
CA GLU A 172 -13.66 -19.67 6.21
C GLU A 172 -14.95 -18.85 6.05
N THR A 173 -15.62 -18.50 7.15
CA THR A 173 -16.87 -17.71 7.14
C THR A 173 -16.57 -16.22 7.06
N GLY A 174 -16.09 -15.78 5.90
CA GLY A 174 -16.04 -14.38 5.49
C GLY A 174 -15.00 -13.54 6.22
N MET A 175 -13.78 -13.50 5.69
CA MET A 175 -12.81 -12.45 6.04
C MET A 175 -13.40 -11.08 5.68
N ASN A 176 -14.09 -10.46 6.63
CA ASN A 176 -14.44 -9.06 6.50
C ASN A 176 -13.15 -8.21 6.59
N PHE A 177 -13.11 -7.07 5.92
CA PHE A 177 -11.95 -6.18 5.90
C PHE A 177 -11.53 -5.71 7.30
N GLY A 178 -12.45 -5.70 8.26
CA GLY A 178 -12.14 -5.44 9.67
C GLY A 178 -11.19 -6.50 10.24
N ALA A 179 -11.46 -7.78 10.00
CA ALA A 179 -10.59 -8.88 10.43
C ALA A 179 -9.21 -8.82 9.75
N ILE A 180 -9.16 -8.49 8.45
CA ILE A 180 -7.90 -8.27 7.71
C ILE A 180 -7.11 -7.11 8.32
N ARG A 181 -7.77 -5.97 8.58
CA ARG A 181 -7.16 -4.80 9.24
C ARG A 181 -6.61 -5.16 10.62
N THR A 182 -7.38 -5.86 11.45
CA THR A 182 -6.94 -6.28 12.78
C THR A 182 -5.71 -7.17 12.68
N ARG A 183 -5.72 -8.17 11.80
CA ARG A 183 -4.55 -9.06 11.60
C ARG A 183 -3.30 -8.31 11.14
N LEU A 184 -3.43 -7.41 10.17
CA LEU A 184 -2.29 -6.59 9.71
C LEU A 184 -1.78 -5.65 10.81
N SER A 185 -2.69 -5.09 11.61
CA SER A 185 -2.34 -4.27 12.78
C SER A 185 -1.59 -5.09 13.83
N ASP A 186 -2.05 -6.30 14.15
CA ASP A 186 -1.42 -7.18 15.13
C ASP A 186 -0.05 -7.66 14.65
N CYS A 187 0.07 -7.99 13.37
CA CYS A 187 1.35 -8.27 12.74
C CYS A 187 2.31 -7.08 12.85
N GLY A 188 1.84 -5.85 12.63
CA GLY A 188 2.66 -4.66 12.79
C GLY A 188 3.11 -4.40 14.23
N ASN A 189 2.26 -4.72 15.21
CA ASN A 189 2.65 -4.64 16.62
C ASN A 189 3.76 -5.65 16.94
N LEU A 190 3.66 -6.89 16.44
CA LEU A 190 4.69 -7.94 16.60
C LEU A 190 6.02 -7.54 15.93
N LEU A 191 5.98 -6.96 14.73
CA LEU A 191 7.18 -6.49 14.05
C LEU A 191 7.84 -5.28 14.73
N SER A 192 7.07 -4.54 15.52
CA SER A 192 7.56 -3.36 16.25
C SER A 192 8.19 -3.70 17.60
N SER A 193 7.82 -4.84 18.23
CA SER A 193 8.38 -5.32 19.50
C SER A 193 9.83 -5.77 19.38
#